data_AF-A0A176EZ92-F1
#
_entry.id   AF-A0A176EZ92-F1
#
_cell.length_a   1.000
_cell.length_b   1.000
_cell.length_c   1.000
_cell.angle_alpha   90.00
_cell.angle_beta   90.00
_cell.angle_gamma   90.00
#
_symmetry.space_group_name_H-M   'P 1'
#
loop_
_entity.id
_entity.type
_entity.pdbx_description
1 polymer ?
#
loop_
_entity_poly.entity_id
_entity_poly.type
_entity_poly.pdbx_seq_one_letter_code
_entity_poly.pdbx_strand_id
1 'polypeptide(L)'
;MMLKSLKTTRGKAAKATAEAEAALEEIRQLRLRLLDQRDDLASRPLPLEHAVEAMEAALERQAEQAVADINMSGLMRPGGREPSLNLDAHDRASLAFAAARKDIAALLRERLEARYESGPEPLSREQKAQKLAALDDEILSAELAEEACIRELEVAGIAFMRRADADPRALLAADAEMAA
;
A
#
# COMPACT_ATOMS: atom_id res chain seq x y z
N MET A 1 -23.34 0.86 -58.28
CA MET A 1 -23.78 0.35 -56.96
C MET A 1 -22.62 0.02 -56.01
N MET A 2 -21.51 -0.57 -56.47
CA MET A 2 -20.35 -0.94 -55.62
C MET A 2 -19.77 0.19 -54.74
N LEU A 3 -19.67 1.42 -55.26
CA LEU A 3 -19.14 2.55 -54.45
C LEU A 3 -20.01 2.89 -53.23
N LYS A 4 -21.33 2.65 -53.30
CA LYS A 4 -22.23 2.87 -52.15
C LYS A 4 -22.04 1.79 -51.08
N SER A 5 -21.91 0.52 -51.48
CA SER A 5 -21.65 -0.58 -50.53
C SER A 5 -20.27 -0.46 -49.86
N LEU A 6 -19.25 0.00 -50.59
CA LEU A 6 -17.91 0.27 -50.04
C LEU A 6 -17.92 1.41 -48.99
N LYS A 7 -18.70 2.48 -49.21
CA LYS A 7 -18.84 3.55 -48.22
C LYS A 7 -19.53 3.06 -46.94
N THR A 8 -20.57 2.24 -47.06
CA THR A 8 -21.28 1.68 -45.91
C THR A 8 -20.41 0.70 -45.11
N THR A 9 -19.64 -0.17 -45.77
CA THR A 9 -18.71 -1.10 -45.10
C THR A 9 -17.59 -0.35 -44.38
N ARG A 10 -17.02 0.68 -45.00
CA ARG A 10 -16.05 1.58 -44.34
C ARG A 10 -16.64 2.25 -43.09
N GLY A 11 -17.87 2.74 -43.16
CA GLY A 11 -18.54 3.36 -42.02
C GLY A 11 -18.76 2.38 -40.85
N LYS A 12 -19.12 1.14 -41.15
CA LYS A 12 -19.25 0.07 -40.13
C LYS A 12 -17.92 -0.27 -39.48
N ALA A 13 -16.85 -0.39 -40.26
CA ALA A 13 -15.51 -0.68 -39.74
C ALA A 13 -14.99 0.45 -38.83
N ALA A 14 -15.19 1.71 -39.23
CA ALA A 14 -14.82 2.86 -38.39
C ALA A 14 -15.60 2.89 -37.07
N LYS A 15 -16.90 2.56 -37.10
CA LYS A 15 -17.71 2.48 -35.88
C LYS A 15 -17.23 1.36 -34.95
N ALA A 16 -16.95 0.17 -35.49
CA ALA A 16 -16.45 -0.96 -34.71
C ALA A 16 -15.08 -0.65 -34.07
N THR A 17 -14.20 0.06 -34.80
CA THR A 17 -12.90 0.50 -34.26
C THR A 17 -13.09 1.48 -33.10
N ALA A 18 -13.98 2.46 -33.24
CA ALA A 18 -14.25 3.44 -32.19
C ALA A 18 -14.90 2.78 -30.94
N GLU A 19 -15.76 1.79 -31.14
CA GLU A 19 -16.35 1.01 -30.04
C GLU A 19 -15.28 0.19 -29.30
N ALA A 20 -14.33 -0.41 -30.02
CA ALA A 20 -13.24 -1.16 -29.41
C ALA A 20 -12.23 -0.25 -28.69
N GLU A 21 -11.92 0.93 -29.24
CA GLU A 21 -11.13 1.96 -28.56
C GLU A 21 -11.78 2.39 -27.24
N ALA A 22 -13.09 2.62 -27.25
CA ALA A 22 -13.83 2.97 -26.05
C ALA A 22 -13.79 1.84 -25.00
N ALA A 23 -13.98 0.59 -25.43
CA ALA A 23 -13.89 -0.57 -24.54
C ALA A 23 -12.49 -0.72 -23.91
N LEU A 24 -11.42 -0.54 -24.70
CA LEU A 24 -10.04 -0.60 -24.22
C LEU A 24 -9.77 0.50 -23.18
N GLU A 25 -10.27 1.71 -23.42
CA GLU A 25 -10.14 2.82 -22.47
C GLU A 25 -10.93 2.55 -21.18
N GLU A 26 -12.13 1.97 -21.27
CA GLU A 26 -12.91 1.57 -20.09
C GLU A 26 -12.16 0.54 -19.23
N ILE A 27 -11.48 -0.43 -19.84
CA ILE A 27 -10.64 -1.41 -19.14
C ILE A 27 -9.48 -0.71 -18.43
N ARG A 28 -8.81 0.24 -19.10
CA ARG A 28 -7.71 1.02 -18.50
C ARG A 28 -8.19 1.87 -17.33
N GLN A 29 -9.35 2.51 -17.45
CA GLN A 29 -9.95 3.28 -16.37
C GLN A 29 -10.40 2.39 -15.20
N LEU A 30 -10.87 1.17 -15.47
CA LEU A 30 -11.14 0.19 -14.43
C LEU A 30 -9.86 -0.19 -13.67
N ARG A 31 -8.77 -0.51 -14.38
CA ARG A 31 -7.49 -0.81 -13.75
C ARG A 31 -6.98 0.32 -12.87
N LEU A 32 -7.04 1.57 -13.34
CA LEU A 32 -6.62 2.73 -12.53
C LEU A 32 -7.43 2.83 -11.22
N ARG A 33 -8.74 2.64 -11.29
CA ARG A 33 -9.60 2.60 -10.09
C ARG A 33 -9.23 1.47 -9.14
N LEU A 34 -8.89 0.29 -9.66
CA LEU A 34 -8.45 -0.85 -8.84
C LEU A 34 -7.10 -0.58 -8.16
N LEU A 35 -6.16 0.09 -8.86
CA LEU A 35 -4.90 0.53 -8.27
C LEU A 35 -5.12 1.55 -7.15
N ASP A 36 -5.99 2.53 -7.35
CA ASP A 36 -6.34 3.51 -6.32
C ASP A 36 -6.97 2.82 -5.09
N GLN A 37 -7.86 1.85 -5.31
CA GLN A 37 -8.46 1.05 -4.23
C GLN A 37 -7.43 0.21 -3.48
N ARG A 38 -6.47 -0.36 -4.21
CA ARG A 38 -5.36 -1.13 -3.64
C ARG A 38 -4.49 -0.25 -2.77
N ASP A 39 -4.18 0.97 -3.21
CA ASP A 39 -3.38 1.92 -2.44
C ASP A 39 -4.13 2.44 -1.21
N ASP A 40 -5.44 2.73 -1.32
CA ASP A 40 -6.29 3.03 -0.16
C ASP A 40 -6.22 1.90 0.86
N LEU A 41 -6.48 0.67 0.43
CA LEU A 41 -6.45 -0.52 1.28
C LEU A 41 -5.07 -0.74 1.93
N ALA A 42 -3.99 -0.57 1.15
CA ALA A 42 -2.61 -0.69 1.62
C ALA A 42 -2.25 0.38 2.65
N SER A 43 -2.88 1.55 2.61
CA SER A 43 -2.66 2.63 3.58
C SER A 43 -3.44 2.46 4.89
N ARG A 44 -4.45 1.57 4.92
CA ARG A 44 -5.32 1.42 6.11
C ARG A 44 -4.54 0.97 7.35
N PRO A 45 -4.90 1.50 8.54
CA PRO A 45 -4.23 1.16 9.78
C PRO A 45 -4.49 -0.29 10.18
N LEU A 46 -3.54 -0.86 10.94
CA LEU A 46 -3.76 -2.10 11.68
C LEU A 46 -4.68 -1.83 12.89
N PRO A 47 -5.26 -2.87 13.54
CA PRO A 47 -6.02 -2.72 14.78
C PRO A 47 -5.31 -1.85 15.83
N LEU A 48 -6.10 -1.12 16.60
CA LEU A 48 -5.61 -0.17 17.61
C LEU A 48 -4.63 -0.83 18.57
N GLU A 49 -4.91 -2.07 18.97
CA GLU A 49 -4.12 -2.87 19.88
C GLU A 49 -2.67 -2.99 19.39
N HIS A 50 -2.47 -3.23 18.09
CA HIS A 50 -1.12 -3.30 17.52
C HIS A 50 -0.41 -1.95 17.54
N ALA A 51 -1.12 -0.85 17.32
CA ALA A 51 -0.52 0.48 17.38
C ALA A 51 -0.14 0.85 18.82
N VAL A 52 -0.99 0.50 19.79
CA VAL A 52 -0.71 0.69 21.23
C VAL A 52 0.47 -0.16 21.67
N GLU A 53 0.51 -1.44 21.33
CA GLU A 53 1.64 -2.33 21.63
C GLU A 53 2.95 -1.81 21.04
N ALA A 54 2.94 -1.38 19.77
CA ALA A 54 4.11 -0.84 19.11
C ALA A 54 4.59 0.47 19.75
N MET A 55 3.66 1.34 20.15
CA MET A 55 3.93 2.58 20.87
C MET A 55 4.55 2.28 22.24
N GLU A 56 3.91 1.44 23.05
CA GLU A 56 4.41 1.08 24.39
C GLU A 56 5.79 0.44 24.32
N ALA A 57 6.03 -0.45 23.37
CA ALA A 57 7.34 -1.05 23.15
C ALA A 57 8.40 -0.01 22.73
N ALA A 58 8.02 1.01 21.97
CA ALA A 58 8.94 2.10 21.61
C ALA A 58 9.25 3.01 22.82
N LEU A 59 8.25 3.34 23.64
CA LEU A 59 8.43 4.11 24.87
C LEU A 59 9.33 3.37 25.86
N GLU A 60 9.14 2.06 26.03
CA GLU A 60 9.96 1.25 26.95
C GLU A 60 11.41 1.18 26.47
N ARG A 61 11.66 0.91 25.18
CA ARG A 61 13.03 0.94 24.63
C ARG A 61 13.73 2.28 24.85
N GLN A 62 13.00 3.39 24.66
CA GLN A 62 13.55 4.73 24.89
C GLN A 62 13.84 4.99 26.38
N ALA A 63 12.98 4.51 27.28
CA ALA A 63 13.18 4.62 28.72
C ALA A 63 14.34 3.75 29.20
N GLU A 64 14.47 2.52 28.69
CA GLU A 64 15.59 1.62 28.96
C GLU A 64 16.92 2.25 28.51
N GLN A 65 16.97 2.81 27.30
CA GLN A 65 18.16 3.49 26.80
C GLN A 65 18.58 4.65 27.71
N ALA A 66 17.60 5.49 28.11
CA ALA A 66 17.86 6.63 29.00
C ALA A 66 18.44 6.21 30.36
N VAL A 67 18.03 5.06 30.89
CA VAL A 67 18.56 4.54 32.16
C VAL A 67 19.89 3.81 31.97
N ALA A 68 20.06 3.09 30.86
CA ALA A 68 21.29 2.35 30.54
C ALA A 68 22.51 3.27 30.39
N ASP A 69 22.29 4.51 29.93
CA ASP A 69 23.34 5.52 29.81
C ASP A 69 23.87 5.98 31.18
N ILE A 70 23.13 5.74 32.28
CA ILE A 70 23.67 5.91 33.63
C ILE A 70 24.60 4.73 33.93
N ASN A 71 25.88 5.02 34.14
CA ASN A 71 26.89 4.00 34.48
C ASN A 71 26.71 3.43 35.91
N MET A 72 25.69 2.60 36.09
CA MET A 72 25.42 1.90 37.35
C MET A 72 26.41 0.75 37.59
N SER A 73 27.07 0.25 36.54
CA SER A 73 28.02 -0.85 36.64
C SER A 73 29.27 -0.51 37.47
N GLY A 74 29.61 0.78 37.59
CA GLY A 74 30.64 1.28 38.50
C GLY A 74 30.31 1.01 39.97
N LEU A 75 29.04 1.12 40.37
CA LEU A 75 28.62 0.89 41.77
C LEU A 75 28.71 -0.57 42.21
N MET A 76 28.68 -1.50 41.25
CA MET A 76 28.70 -2.94 41.53
C MET A 76 30.11 -3.52 41.69
N ARG A 77 31.16 -2.74 41.43
CA ARG A 77 32.56 -3.20 41.48
C ARG A 77 33.25 -2.73 42.76
N PRO A 78 34.04 -3.58 43.44
CA PRO A 78 34.89 -3.13 44.54
C PRO A 78 35.84 -2.02 44.08
N GLY A 79 35.77 -0.84 44.71
CA GLY A 79 36.55 0.34 44.31
C GLY A 79 36.06 1.03 43.04
N GLY A 80 34.86 0.72 42.56
CA GLY A 80 34.28 1.37 41.40
C GLY A 80 33.92 2.83 41.66
N ARG A 81 33.86 3.61 40.58
CA ARG A 81 33.61 5.05 40.65
C ARG A 81 32.12 5.31 40.79
N GLU A 82 31.76 6.26 41.66
CA GLU A 82 30.38 6.76 41.74
C GLU A 82 29.94 7.33 40.38
N PRO A 83 28.68 7.10 39.96
CA PRO A 83 28.16 7.66 38.73
C PRO A 83 28.16 9.19 38.84
N SER A 84 28.62 9.86 37.80
CA SER A 84 28.57 11.31 37.72
C SER A 84 27.11 11.75 37.59
N LEU A 85 26.63 12.55 38.55
CA LEU A 85 25.33 13.23 38.46
C LEU A 85 25.42 14.56 37.71
N ASN A 86 26.58 14.88 37.10
CA ASN A 86 26.72 16.00 36.18
C ASN A 86 26.10 15.64 34.82
N LEU A 87 24.78 15.52 34.82
CA LEU A 87 23.94 15.21 33.67
C LEU A 87 23.84 16.47 32.80
N ASP A 88 23.97 16.34 31.49
CA ASP A 88 23.70 17.46 30.60
C ASP A 88 22.18 17.71 30.43
N ALA A 89 21.78 18.65 29.58
CA ALA A 89 20.37 18.93 29.35
C ALA A 89 19.62 17.76 28.69
N HIS A 90 20.30 17.00 27.83
CA HIS A 90 19.75 15.85 27.14
C HIS A 90 19.53 14.69 28.11
N ASP A 91 20.53 14.35 28.93
CA ASP A 91 20.45 13.29 29.94
C ASP A 91 19.29 13.53 30.91
N ARG A 92 19.15 14.78 31.40
CA ARG A 92 18.05 15.15 32.29
C ARG A 92 16.68 15.00 31.61
N ALA A 93 16.56 15.36 30.34
CA ALA A 93 15.32 15.22 29.59
C ALA A 93 14.98 13.74 29.35
N SER A 94 15.97 12.92 28.99
CA SER A 94 15.81 11.47 28.78
C SER A 94 15.38 10.75 30.06
N LEU A 95 15.95 11.10 31.22
CA LEU A 95 15.53 10.54 32.51
C LEU A 95 14.15 11.02 32.95
N ALA A 96 13.83 12.30 32.72
CA ALA A 96 12.50 12.83 32.97
C ALA A 96 11.44 12.11 32.11
N PHE A 97 11.76 11.84 30.84
CA PHE A 97 10.93 11.04 29.94
C PHE A 97 10.74 9.61 30.49
N ALA A 98 11.83 8.93 30.89
CA ALA A 98 11.77 7.58 31.44
C ALA A 98 10.92 7.49 32.72
N ALA A 99 10.99 8.52 33.58
CA ALA A 99 10.20 8.64 34.80
C ALA A 99 8.71 8.88 34.50
N ALA A 100 8.40 9.75 33.53
CA ALA A 100 7.04 10.11 33.13
C ALA A 100 6.42 9.17 32.08
N ARG A 101 7.09 8.06 31.73
CA ARG A 101 6.71 7.21 30.58
C ARG A 101 5.27 6.72 30.61
N LYS A 102 4.73 6.43 31.80
CA LYS A 102 3.35 5.94 31.96
C LYS A 102 2.32 7.03 31.64
N ASP A 103 2.58 8.26 32.09
CA ASP A 103 1.71 9.40 31.83
C ASP A 103 1.77 9.77 30.34
N ILE A 104 2.96 9.71 29.74
CA ILE A 104 3.16 9.91 28.29
C ILE A 104 2.42 8.82 27.50
N ALA A 105 2.52 7.55 27.91
CA ALA A 105 1.82 6.45 27.27
C ALA A 105 0.29 6.64 27.31
N ALA A 106 -0.26 7.07 28.45
CA ALA A 106 -1.68 7.37 28.60
C ALA A 106 -2.14 8.49 27.65
N LEU A 107 -1.39 9.59 27.59
CA LEU A 107 -1.68 10.71 26.67
C LEU A 107 -1.62 10.29 25.21
N LEU A 108 -0.62 9.50 24.83
CA LEU A 108 -0.48 9.03 23.45
C LEU A 108 -1.56 8.00 23.09
N ARG A 109 -1.95 7.13 24.02
CA ARG A 109 -3.06 6.19 23.84
C ARG A 109 -4.37 6.92 23.57
N GLU A 110 -4.72 7.92 24.38
CA GLU A 110 -5.92 8.74 24.18
C GLU A 110 -5.93 9.40 22.79
N ARG A 111 -4.77 9.90 22.35
CA ARG A 111 -4.59 10.49 21.02
C ARG A 111 -4.72 9.46 19.89
N LEU A 112 -4.23 8.24 20.09
CA LEU A 112 -4.39 7.14 19.14
C LEU A 112 -5.86 6.74 19.05
N GLU A 113 -6.53 6.52 20.18
CA GLU A 113 -7.96 6.18 20.25
C GLU A 113 -8.80 7.20 19.47
N ALA A 114 -8.64 8.50 19.73
CA ALA A 114 -9.35 9.56 19.00
C ALA A 114 -9.08 9.55 17.48
N ARG A 115 -7.87 9.19 17.06
CA ARG A 115 -7.52 9.08 15.63
C ARG A 115 -8.12 7.84 14.98
N TYR A 116 -8.26 6.76 15.72
CA TYR A 116 -8.90 5.53 15.26
C TYR A 116 -10.42 5.68 15.15
N GLU A 117 -11.05 6.43 16.06
CA GLU A 117 -12.49 6.71 16.00
C GLU A 117 -12.90 7.55 14.78
N SER A 118 -12.04 8.48 14.35
CA SER A 118 -12.29 9.36 13.20
C SER A 118 -11.64 8.88 11.89
N GLY A 119 -10.85 7.80 11.96
CA GLY A 119 -10.04 7.30 10.87
C GLY A 119 -10.74 6.26 9.99
N PRO A 120 -10.07 5.80 8.92
CA PRO A 120 -10.53 4.65 8.14
C PRO A 120 -10.54 3.37 8.99
N GLU A 121 -11.48 2.48 8.67
CA GLU A 121 -11.65 1.21 9.38
C GLU A 121 -10.34 0.40 9.40
N PRO A 122 -9.87 -0.03 10.59
CA PRO A 122 -8.66 -0.83 10.71
C PRO A 122 -8.87 -2.25 10.16
N LEU A 123 -7.81 -2.83 9.61
CA LEU A 123 -7.84 -4.21 9.09
C LEU A 123 -6.71 -5.03 9.70
N SER A 124 -7.02 -6.27 10.10
CA SER A 124 -5.97 -7.22 10.53
C SER A 124 -4.98 -7.46 9.38
N ARG A 125 -3.78 -7.94 9.71
CA ARG A 125 -2.74 -8.24 8.70
C ARG A 125 -3.24 -9.27 7.69
N GLU A 126 -3.94 -10.29 8.17
CA GLU A 126 -4.50 -11.38 7.38
C GLU A 126 -5.61 -10.87 6.48
N GLN A 127 -6.55 -10.08 7.02
CA GLN A 127 -7.64 -9.49 6.24
C GLN A 127 -7.10 -8.54 5.16
N LYS A 128 -6.10 -7.73 5.52
CA LYS A 128 -5.45 -6.81 4.60
C LYS A 128 -4.74 -7.56 3.49
N ALA A 129 -3.97 -8.60 3.82
CA ALA A 129 -3.28 -9.45 2.83
C ALA A 129 -4.28 -10.16 1.90
N GLN A 130 -5.37 -10.70 2.43
CA GLN A 130 -6.41 -11.37 1.63
C GLN A 130 -7.09 -10.39 0.66
N LYS A 131 -7.49 -9.21 1.14
CA LYS A 131 -8.14 -8.19 0.30
C LYS A 131 -7.18 -7.61 -0.75
N LEU A 132 -5.90 -7.43 -0.41
CA LEU A 132 -4.89 -7.01 -1.37
C LEU A 132 -4.66 -8.06 -2.45
N ALA A 133 -4.57 -9.34 -2.09
CA ALA A 133 -4.45 -10.42 -3.06
C ALA A 133 -5.64 -10.48 -4.02
N ALA A 134 -6.88 -10.30 -3.51
CA ALA A 134 -8.06 -10.24 -4.35
C ALA A 134 -8.02 -9.07 -5.34
N LEU A 135 -7.60 -7.87 -4.90
CA LEU A 135 -7.41 -6.72 -5.79
C LEU A 135 -6.29 -6.96 -6.81
N ASP A 136 -5.20 -7.61 -6.42
CA ASP A 136 -4.10 -7.97 -7.32
C ASP A 136 -4.58 -8.93 -8.43
N ASP A 137 -5.46 -9.89 -8.09
CA ASP A 137 -6.08 -10.80 -9.06
C ASP A 137 -7.07 -10.06 -9.99
N GLU A 138 -7.85 -9.10 -9.47
CA GLU A 138 -8.75 -8.26 -10.27
C GLU A 138 -7.97 -7.34 -11.24
N ILE A 139 -6.86 -6.76 -10.77
CA ILE A 139 -5.96 -5.95 -11.61
C ILE A 139 -5.38 -6.81 -12.72
N LEU A 140 -4.87 -8.01 -12.40
CA LEU A 140 -4.35 -8.93 -13.40
C LEU A 140 -5.42 -9.33 -14.41
N SER A 141 -6.65 -9.59 -13.96
CA SER A 141 -7.78 -9.92 -14.83
C SER A 141 -8.11 -8.76 -15.79
N ALA A 142 -8.09 -7.52 -15.31
CA ALA A 142 -8.26 -6.34 -16.16
C ALA A 142 -7.13 -6.19 -17.20
N GLU A 143 -5.89 -6.49 -16.83
CA GLU A 143 -4.76 -6.43 -17.76
C GLU A 143 -4.78 -7.56 -18.80
N LEU A 144 -5.23 -8.77 -18.43
CA LEU A 144 -5.47 -9.86 -19.38
C LEU A 144 -6.56 -9.48 -20.39
N ALA A 145 -7.66 -8.87 -19.93
CA ALA A 145 -8.71 -8.37 -20.80
C ALA A 145 -8.22 -7.25 -21.73
N GLU A 146 -7.34 -6.36 -21.25
CA GLU A 146 -6.68 -5.34 -22.08
C GLU A 146 -5.86 -5.99 -23.19
N GLU A 147 -4.99 -6.94 -22.85
CA GLU A 147 -4.13 -7.62 -23.83
C GLU A 147 -4.93 -8.45 -24.82
N ALA A 148 -6.00 -9.14 -24.39
CA ALA A 148 -6.92 -9.86 -25.27
C ALA A 148 -7.54 -8.92 -26.31
N CYS A 149 -8.05 -7.76 -25.86
CA CYS A 149 -8.63 -6.75 -26.75
C CYS A 149 -7.60 -6.20 -27.74
N ILE A 150 -6.38 -5.92 -27.29
CA ILE A 150 -5.28 -5.47 -28.15
C ILE A 150 -4.96 -6.53 -29.21
N ARG A 151 -4.82 -7.80 -28.84
CA ARG A 151 -4.53 -8.89 -29.79
C ARG A 151 -5.65 -9.08 -30.80
N GLU A 152 -6.91 -9.00 -30.40
CA GLU A 152 -8.06 -9.06 -31.32
C GLU A 152 -8.03 -7.92 -32.34
N LEU A 153 -7.70 -6.70 -31.90
CA LEU A 153 -7.57 -5.53 -32.76
C LEU A 153 -6.37 -5.66 -33.72
N GLU A 154 -5.25 -6.20 -33.23
CA GLU A 154 -4.06 -6.46 -34.05
C GLU A 154 -4.35 -7.50 -35.15
N VAL A 155 -5.10 -8.56 -34.85
CA VAL A 155 -5.60 -9.54 -35.84
C VAL A 155 -6.51 -8.87 -36.87
N ALA A 156 -7.31 -7.88 -36.46
CA ALA A 156 -8.12 -7.06 -37.37
C ALA A 156 -7.30 -6.02 -38.17
N GLY A 157 -5.97 -5.97 -37.99
CA GLY A 157 -5.05 -5.08 -38.68
C GLY A 157 -4.96 -3.67 -38.05
N ILE A 158 -5.43 -3.51 -36.81
CA ILE A 158 -5.40 -2.25 -36.07
C ILE A 158 -4.36 -2.36 -34.96
N ALA A 159 -3.25 -1.65 -35.12
CA ALA A 159 -2.18 -1.68 -34.12
C ALA A 159 -2.51 -0.77 -32.93
N PHE A 160 -2.42 -1.31 -31.72
CA PHE A 160 -2.52 -0.54 -30.48
C PHE A 160 -1.20 -0.59 -29.71
N MET A 161 -0.85 0.55 -29.12
CA MET A 161 0.30 0.61 -28.22
C MET A 161 -0.09 0.04 -26.86
N ARG A 162 0.67 -0.98 -26.45
CA ARG A 162 0.67 -1.49 -25.08
C ARG A 162 1.26 -0.43 -24.15
N ARG A 163 0.84 -0.47 -22.88
CA ARG A 163 1.39 0.45 -21.87
C ARG A 163 2.80 0.02 -21.46
N ALA A 164 3.60 0.99 -21.01
CA ALA A 164 4.96 0.73 -20.53
C ALA A 164 4.99 0.00 -19.17
N ASP A 165 3.90 0.06 -18.41
CA ASP A 165 3.74 -0.52 -17.08
C ASP A 165 2.83 -1.77 -17.06
N ALA A 166 2.60 -2.40 -18.21
CA ALA A 166 1.81 -3.64 -18.28
C ALA A 166 2.51 -4.79 -17.53
N ASP A 167 1.76 -5.60 -16.79
CA ASP A 167 2.31 -6.76 -16.10
C ASP A 167 2.81 -7.78 -17.14
N PRO A 168 4.06 -8.27 -17.02
CA PRO A 168 4.60 -9.26 -17.94
C PRO A 168 3.76 -10.55 -17.98
N ARG A 169 3.04 -10.90 -16.89
CA ARG A 169 2.15 -12.06 -16.87
C ARG A 169 0.98 -11.90 -17.84
N ALA A 170 0.38 -10.72 -17.92
CA ALA A 170 -0.68 -10.44 -18.88
C ALA A 170 -0.13 -10.43 -20.31
N LEU A 171 1.00 -9.74 -20.54
CA LEU A 171 1.60 -9.62 -21.86
C LEU A 171 2.03 -10.97 -22.46
N LEU A 172 2.54 -11.88 -21.61
CA LEU A 172 3.06 -13.19 -22.02
C LEU A 172 2.02 -14.31 -21.89
N ALA A 173 0.78 -14.00 -21.50
CA ALA A 173 -0.28 -14.99 -21.37
C ALA A 173 -0.57 -15.69 -22.71
N ALA A 174 -0.85 -16.99 -22.63
CA ALA A 174 -1.29 -17.75 -23.80
C ALA A 174 -2.72 -17.38 -24.19
N ASP A 175 -3.07 -17.51 -25.48
CA ASP A 175 -4.43 -17.19 -25.96
C ASP A 175 -5.52 -18.00 -25.23
N ALA A 176 -5.20 -19.22 -24.79
CA ALA A 176 -6.11 -20.04 -24.00
C ALA A 176 -6.39 -19.48 -22.59
N GLU A 177 -5.47 -18.71 -22.02
CA GLU A 177 -5.59 -18.14 -20.67
C GLU A 177 -6.35 -16.81 -20.66
N MET A 178 -6.44 -16.14 -21.81
CA MET A 178 -7.18 -14.87 -21.99
C MET A 178 -8.63 -15.06 -22.47
N ALA A 179 -8.99 -16.27 -22.91
CA ALA A 179 -10.32 -16.57 -23.44
C ALA A 179 -11.36 -16.94 -22.36
N ALA A 180 -11.01 -16.79 -21.08
CA ALA A 180 -11.85 -17.10 -19.91
C ALA A 180 -12.55 -15.84 -19.38
#